data_AF-A0A702QHD5-F1
#
_entry.id   AF-A0A702QHD5-F1
#
_cell.length_a   1.000
_cell.length_b   1.000
_cell.length_c   1.000
_cell.angle_alpha   90.00
_cell.angle_beta   90.00
_cell.angle_gamma   90.00
#
_symmetry.space_group_name_H-M   'P 1'
#
loop_
_entity.id
_entity.type
_entity.pdbx_description
1 polymer ?
#
loop_
_entity_poly.entity_id
_entity_poly.type
_entity_poly.pdbx_seq_one_letter_code
_entity_poly.pdbx_strand_id
1 'polypeptide(L)'
;NIQRIFQKLKENGIIKIKKGTKINVPYIMDMLKKSINQVITEPSEISLFIENLGEIELRRSYRNIFAHWAAKRIPKEDAMVFITSNAQDYKKVIGKEMNSDYIAYAILDIADIRGLIVHLLEYDKWLAEFTGHLYSKFQDE
;
A
#
# COMPACT_ATOMS: atom_id res chain seq x y z
N ASN A 1 -7.73 -5.59 2.78
CA ASN A 1 -7.30 -6.97 2.43
C ASN A 1 -5.91 -7.33 2.93
N ILE A 2 -4.85 -6.54 2.69
CA ILE A 2 -3.47 -6.84 3.17
C ILE A 2 -3.38 -7.19 4.66
N GLN A 3 -3.99 -6.39 5.55
CA GLN A 3 -4.03 -6.71 6.98
C GLN A 3 -4.76 -8.02 7.29
N ARG A 4 -5.83 -8.33 6.54
CA ARG A 4 -6.61 -9.58 6.72
C ARG A 4 -5.79 -10.80 6.30
N ILE A 5 -5.07 -10.71 5.19
CA ILE A 5 -4.14 -11.75 4.74
C ILE A 5 -3.08 -12.01 5.82
N PHE A 6 -2.41 -10.94 6.27
CA PHE A 6 -1.39 -11.03 7.32
C PHE A 6 -1.91 -11.68 8.60
N GLN A 7 -3.08 -11.24 9.06
CA GLN A 7 -3.71 -11.78 10.26
C GLN A 7 -4.06 -13.26 10.09
N LYS A 8 -4.62 -13.65 8.93
CA LYS A 8 -4.97 -15.05 8.65
C LYS A 8 -3.72 -15.94 8.60
N LEU A 9 -2.62 -15.50 7.97
CA LEU A 9 -1.36 -16.24 7.98
C LEU A 9 -0.74 -16.35 9.38
N LYS A 10 -0.89 -15.31 10.20
CA LYS A 10 -0.43 -15.33 11.60
C LYS A 10 -1.23 -16.33 12.43
N GLU A 11 -2.56 -16.34 12.29
CA GLU A 11 -3.46 -17.27 12.99
C GLU A 11 -3.13 -18.72 12.68
N ASN A 12 -2.77 -19.01 11.42
CA ASN A 12 -2.37 -20.35 10.97
C ASN A 12 -0.88 -20.66 11.23
N GLY A 13 -0.19 -19.87 12.07
CA GLY A 13 1.19 -20.15 12.49
C GLY A 13 2.29 -19.96 11.42
N ILE A 14 1.92 -19.55 10.20
CA ILE A 14 2.84 -19.29 9.08
C ILE A 14 3.69 -18.04 9.37
N ILE A 15 3.04 -16.99 9.88
CA ILE A 15 3.74 -15.77 10.31
C ILE A 15 3.89 -15.78 11.84
N LYS A 16 5.14 -15.78 12.30
CA LYS A 16 5.49 -15.66 13.72
C LYS A 16 6.07 -14.28 14.01
N ILE A 17 5.50 -13.59 15.00
CA ILE A 17 5.91 -12.23 15.38
C ILE A 17 6.68 -12.29 16.70
N LYS A 18 7.83 -11.63 16.77
CA LYS A 18 8.60 -11.50 18.01
C LYS A 18 7.90 -10.50 18.95
N LYS A 19 7.95 -10.77 20.26
CA LYS A 19 7.38 -9.87 21.27
C LYS A 19 8.04 -8.49 21.16
N GLY A 20 7.22 -7.43 21.18
CA GLY A 20 7.69 -6.04 21.08
C GLY A 20 7.94 -5.54 19.65
N THR A 21 7.76 -6.36 18.61
CA THR A 21 7.89 -5.89 17.22
C THR A 21 6.78 -4.88 16.87
N LYS A 22 7.18 -3.73 16.34
CA LYS A 22 6.25 -2.72 15.83
C LYS A 22 5.62 -3.20 14.51
N ILE A 23 4.34 -3.51 14.54
CA ILE A 23 3.58 -3.92 13.36
C ILE A 23 3.07 -2.67 12.64
N ASN A 24 3.68 -2.35 11.50
CA ASN A 24 3.24 -1.29 10.60
C ASN A 24 3.06 -1.85 9.19
N VAL A 25 2.48 -1.07 8.26
CA VAL A 25 2.22 -1.53 6.90
C VAL A 25 3.49 -2.03 6.19
N PRO A 26 4.64 -1.31 6.18
CA PRO A 26 5.88 -1.83 5.59
C PRO A 26 6.30 -3.19 6.15
N TYR A 27 6.26 -3.35 7.47
CA TYR A 27 6.58 -4.62 8.13
C TYR A 27 5.63 -5.74 7.68
N ILE A 28 4.32 -5.45 7.58
CA ILE A 28 3.34 -6.41 7.09
C ILE A 28 3.68 -6.84 5.65
N MET A 29 3.96 -5.88 4.75
CA MET A 29 4.29 -6.17 3.36
C MET A 29 5.53 -7.07 3.25
N ASP A 30 6.58 -6.74 3.99
CA ASP A 30 7.82 -7.51 4.02
C ASP A 30 7.59 -8.95 4.53
N MET A 31 6.82 -9.10 5.61
CA MET A 31 6.49 -10.42 6.14
C MET A 31 5.67 -11.25 5.14
N LEU A 32 4.69 -10.64 4.46
CA LEU A 32 3.89 -11.32 3.45
C LEU A 32 4.78 -11.84 2.30
N LYS A 33 5.66 -10.99 1.74
CA LYS A 33 6.59 -11.37 0.67
C LYS A 33 7.48 -12.54 1.09
N LYS A 34 7.94 -12.57 2.35
CA LYS A 34 8.81 -13.61 2.89
C LYS A 34 8.12 -14.94 3.19
N SER A 35 6.83 -14.90 3.54
CA SER A 35 6.11 -16.09 4.00
C SER A 35 5.18 -16.71 2.95
N ILE A 36 4.95 -16.04 1.81
CA ILE A 36 3.93 -16.46 0.85
C ILE A 36 4.23 -17.84 0.22
N ASN A 37 5.51 -18.21 0.12
CA ASN A 37 5.95 -19.53 -0.38
C ASN A 37 5.53 -20.72 0.51
N GLN A 38 5.05 -20.45 1.74
CA GLN A 38 4.45 -21.48 2.60
C GLN A 38 2.95 -21.69 2.29
N VAL A 39 2.36 -20.84 1.46
CA VAL A 39 0.94 -20.84 1.11
C VAL A 39 0.76 -21.23 -0.37
N ILE A 40 1.59 -20.64 -1.23
CA ILE A 40 1.62 -20.84 -2.68
C ILE A 40 2.86 -21.68 -2.99
N THR A 41 2.69 -22.75 -3.78
CA THR A 41 3.78 -23.64 -4.16
C THR A 41 4.30 -23.39 -5.56
N GLU A 42 3.47 -22.84 -6.44
CA GLU A 42 3.80 -22.56 -7.84
C GLU A 42 4.74 -21.33 -7.92
N PRO A 43 5.98 -21.46 -8.44
CA PRO A 43 6.94 -20.36 -8.46
C PRO A 43 6.47 -19.13 -9.22
N SER A 44 5.73 -19.32 -10.31
CA SER A 44 5.19 -18.21 -11.11
C SER A 44 4.16 -17.38 -10.33
N GLU A 45 3.30 -18.04 -9.55
CA GLU A 45 2.32 -17.37 -8.68
C GLU A 45 2.97 -16.65 -7.49
N ILE A 46 4.05 -17.21 -6.92
CA ILE A 46 4.84 -16.54 -5.86
C ILE A 46 5.43 -15.24 -6.40
N SER A 47 6.08 -15.28 -7.56
CA SER A 47 6.65 -14.09 -8.20
C SER A 47 5.59 -13.03 -8.47
N LEU A 48 4.45 -13.44 -9.06
CA LEU A 48 3.32 -12.53 -9.32
C LEU A 48 2.79 -11.89 -8.02
N PHE A 49 2.69 -12.64 -6.93
CA PHE A 49 2.27 -12.09 -5.63
C PHE A 49 3.24 -11.01 -5.14
N ILE A 50 4.55 -11.28 -5.21
CA ILE A 50 5.58 -10.35 -4.76
C ILE A 50 5.59 -9.08 -5.62
N GLU A 51 5.47 -9.23 -6.93
CA GLU A 51 5.38 -8.14 -7.91
C GLU A 51 4.16 -7.26 -7.64
N ASN A 52 2.97 -7.86 -7.53
CA ASN A 52 1.74 -7.13 -7.24
C ASN A 52 1.81 -6.37 -5.91
N LEU A 53 2.40 -6.99 -4.88
CA LEU A 53 2.59 -6.30 -3.60
C LEU A 53 3.64 -5.19 -3.69
N GLY A 54 4.66 -5.37 -4.52
CA GLY A 54 5.66 -4.35 -4.86
C GLY A 54 5.02 -3.13 -5.53
N GLU A 55 4.12 -3.35 -6.48
CA GLU A 55 3.36 -2.27 -7.12
C GLU A 55 2.52 -1.50 -6.10
N ILE A 56 1.75 -2.19 -5.25
CA ILE A 56 0.96 -1.52 -4.19
C ILE A 56 1.86 -0.68 -3.26
N GLU A 57 3.03 -1.21 -2.91
CA GLU A 57 4.00 -0.51 -2.06
C GLU A 57 4.56 0.75 -2.74
N LEU A 58 4.90 0.67 -4.03
CA LEU A 58 5.43 1.77 -4.82
C LEU A 58 4.44 2.95 -4.90
N ARG A 59 3.14 2.69 -5.07
CA ARG A 59 2.10 3.75 -5.18
C ARG A 59 1.64 4.32 -3.84
N ARG A 60 2.15 3.81 -2.72
CA ARG A 60 1.69 4.22 -1.39
C ARG A 60 1.97 5.70 -1.09
N SER A 61 2.99 6.29 -1.70
CA SER A 61 3.29 7.73 -1.62
C SER A 61 2.13 8.58 -2.15
N TYR A 62 1.57 8.24 -3.31
CA TYR A 62 0.40 8.93 -3.88
C TYR A 62 -0.83 8.82 -2.97
N ARG A 63 -1.10 7.62 -2.44
CA ARG A 63 -2.18 7.45 -1.45
C ARG A 63 -1.98 8.35 -0.24
N ASN A 64 -0.75 8.48 0.26
CA ASN A 64 -0.46 9.34 1.40
C ASN A 64 -0.69 10.83 1.08
N ILE A 65 -0.33 11.27 -0.13
CA ILE A 65 -0.66 12.62 -0.62
C ILE A 65 -2.18 12.81 -0.64
N PHE A 66 -2.91 11.93 -1.31
CA PHE A 66 -4.37 12.04 -1.46
C PHE A 66 -5.13 12.00 -0.13
N ALA A 67 -4.62 11.24 0.85
CA ALA A 67 -5.29 11.06 2.14
C ALA A 67 -5.01 12.17 3.16
N HIS A 68 -3.88 12.87 3.04
CA HIS A 68 -3.39 13.73 4.11
C HIS A 68 -3.04 15.17 3.68
N TRP A 69 -2.83 15.41 2.39
CA TRP A 69 -2.51 16.76 1.91
C TRP A 69 -3.79 17.50 1.53
N ALA A 70 -3.82 18.81 1.77
CA ALA A 70 -4.92 19.66 1.33
C ALA A 70 -4.91 19.77 -0.20
N ALA A 71 -6.06 19.62 -0.85
CA ALA A 71 -6.15 19.56 -2.31
C ALA A 71 -7.01 20.69 -2.87
N LYS A 72 -6.60 21.28 -4.00
CA LYS A 72 -7.38 22.27 -4.74
C LYS A 72 -7.19 22.11 -6.25
N ARG A 73 -8.25 22.30 -7.03
CA ARG A 73 -8.16 22.35 -8.49
C ARG A 73 -7.48 23.64 -8.95
N ILE A 74 -6.58 23.55 -9.92
CA ILE A 74 -5.95 24.72 -10.53
C ILE A 74 -6.94 25.35 -11.52
N PRO A 75 -7.24 26.66 -11.42
CA PRO A 75 -8.19 27.29 -12.33
C PRO A 75 -7.77 27.19 -13.79
N LYS A 76 -8.71 26.82 -14.66
CA LYS A 76 -8.53 26.68 -16.12
C LYS A 76 -7.57 25.56 -16.57
N GLU A 77 -7.03 24.78 -15.64
CA GLU A 77 -6.17 23.63 -15.94
C GLU A 77 -6.87 22.31 -15.56
N ASP A 78 -6.52 21.21 -16.25
CA ASP A 78 -6.94 19.87 -15.85
C ASP A 78 -5.98 19.25 -14.83
N ALA A 79 -5.66 20.02 -13.78
CA ALA A 79 -4.69 19.67 -12.75
C ALA A 79 -5.17 20.02 -11.34
N MET A 80 -4.58 19.34 -10.35
CA MET A 80 -4.79 19.59 -8.93
C MET A 80 -3.47 19.88 -8.24
N VAL A 81 -3.48 20.84 -7.30
CA VAL A 81 -2.39 21.07 -6.36
C VAL A 81 -2.74 20.43 -5.02
N PHE A 82 -1.79 19.67 -4.47
CA PHE A 82 -1.81 19.13 -3.13
C PHE A 82 -0.76 19.86 -2.30
N ILE A 83 -1.08 20.27 -1.08
CA ILE A 83 -0.20 21.07 -0.23
C ILE A 83 -0.22 20.53 1.21
N THR A 84 0.94 20.54 1.87
CA THR A 84 1.04 20.29 3.31
C THR A 84 2.10 21.17 3.95
N SER A 85 1.81 21.65 5.16
CA SER A 85 2.79 22.20 6.11
C SER A 85 3.06 21.24 7.28
N ASN A 86 2.51 20.02 7.24
CA ASN A 86 2.72 19.01 8.26
C ASN A 86 3.99 18.21 7.99
N ALA A 87 4.99 18.34 8.86
CA ALA A 87 6.27 17.65 8.75
C ALA A 87 6.16 16.12 8.77
N GLN A 88 5.19 15.56 9.49
CA GLN A 88 4.98 14.10 9.53
C GLN A 88 4.45 13.57 8.19
N ASP A 89 3.54 14.30 7.55
CA ASP A 89 3.00 13.89 6.26
C ASP A 89 4.01 14.08 5.13
N TYR A 90 4.82 15.15 5.21
CA TYR A 90 5.98 15.31 4.35
C TYR A 90 6.95 14.14 4.48
N LYS A 91 7.36 13.79 5.70
CA LYS A 91 8.28 12.68 5.96
C LYS A 91 7.76 11.33 5.46
N LYS A 92 6.44 11.08 5.54
CA LYS A 92 5.83 9.84 5.01
C LYS A 92 5.92 9.71 3.49
N VAL A 93 5.97 10.82 2.75
CA VAL A 93 5.97 10.84 1.28
C VAL A 93 7.39 10.99 0.74
N ILE A 94 8.17 11.91 1.32
CA ILE A 94 9.50 12.30 0.81
C ILE A 94 10.65 11.61 1.57
N GLY A 95 10.38 11.04 2.75
CA GLY A 95 11.38 10.33 3.56
C GLY A 95 12.36 11.24 4.30
N LYS A 96 12.17 12.57 4.25
CA LYS A 96 13.06 13.57 4.84
C LYS A 96 12.33 14.42 5.89
N GLU A 97 13.08 15.08 6.76
CA GLU A 97 12.53 16.10 7.67
C GLU A 97 12.16 17.37 6.90
N MET A 98 11.09 18.03 7.31
CA MET A 98 10.66 19.31 6.75
C MET A 98 11.08 20.44 7.67
N ASN A 99 11.59 21.53 7.10
CA ASN A 99 11.80 22.77 7.85
C ASN A 99 10.43 23.34 8.27
N SER A 100 10.34 23.90 9.47
CA SER A 100 9.11 24.48 10.03
C SER A 100 8.54 25.63 9.19
N ASP A 101 9.41 26.31 8.44
CA ASP A 101 9.02 27.51 7.68
C ASP A 101 8.60 27.18 6.24
N TYR A 102 8.56 25.89 5.87
CA TYR A 102 8.30 25.44 4.51
C TYR A 102 6.92 24.82 4.35
N ILE A 103 6.39 24.96 3.14
CA ILE A 103 5.27 24.16 2.64
C ILE A 103 5.79 23.23 1.55
N ALA A 104 5.28 22.02 1.53
CA ALA A 104 5.48 21.10 0.43
C ALA A 104 4.23 21.10 -0.45
N TYR A 105 4.43 20.99 -1.76
CA TYR A 105 3.33 20.85 -2.71
C TYR A 105 3.66 19.84 -3.81
N ALA A 106 2.61 19.26 -4.38
CA ALA A 106 2.66 18.40 -5.54
C ALA A 106 1.55 18.83 -6.50
N ILE A 107 1.88 18.98 -7.78
CA ILE A 107 0.91 19.26 -8.84
C ILE A 107 0.76 17.97 -9.64
N LEU A 108 -0.47 17.53 -9.84
CA LEU A 108 -0.79 16.31 -10.56
C LEU A 108 -1.89 16.59 -11.58
N ASP A 109 -1.70 16.10 -12.79
CA ASP A 109 -2.73 16.14 -13.83
C ASP A 109 -3.89 15.21 -13.46
N ILE A 110 -5.11 15.66 -13.70
CA ILE A 110 -6.32 14.89 -13.39
C ILE A 110 -6.37 13.62 -14.25
N ALA A 111 -5.86 13.67 -15.48
CA ALA A 111 -5.71 12.50 -16.34
C ALA A 111 -4.81 11.42 -15.70
N ASP A 112 -3.66 11.83 -15.14
CA ASP A 112 -2.73 10.93 -14.46
C ASP A 112 -3.34 10.35 -13.18
N ILE A 113 -4.05 11.17 -12.39
CA ILE A 113 -4.77 10.70 -11.20
C ILE A 113 -5.80 9.63 -11.60
N ARG A 114 -6.58 9.86 -12.67
CA ARG A 114 -7.54 8.87 -13.17
C ARG A 114 -6.84 7.59 -13.62
N GLY A 115 -5.77 7.70 -14.40
CA GLY A 115 -4.97 6.56 -14.83
C GLY A 115 -4.44 5.73 -13.66
N LEU A 116 -3.92 6.41 -12.64
CA LEU A 116 -3.45 5.79 -11.41
C LEU A 116 -4.57 5.05 -10.67
N ILE A 117 -5.75 5.66 -10.52
CA ILE A 117 -6.89 5.02 -9.85
C ILE A 117 -7.31 3.76 -10.62
N VAL A 118 -7.50 3.86 -11.93
CA VAL A 118 -7.88 2.72 -12.78
C VAL A 118 -6.88 1.58 -12.62
N HIS A 119 -5.59 1.91 -12.66
CA HIS A 119 -4.55 0.91 -12.51
C HIS A 119 -4.52 0.29 -11.11
N LEU A 120 -4.77 1.06 -10.05
CA LEU A 120 -4.83 0.53 -8.68
C LEU A 120 -6.03 -0.38 -8.40
N LEU A 121 -7.13 -0.22 -9.13
CA LEU A 121 -8.33 -1.07 -8.97
C LEU A 121 -8.04 -2.54 -9.28
N GLU A 122 -7.16 -2.82 -10.24
CA GLU A 122 -6.76 -4.19 -10.60
C GLU A 122 -6.14 -4.91 -9.40
N TYR A 123 -5.25 -4.22 -8.67
CA TYR A 123 -4.60 -4.78 -7.49
C TYR A 123 -5.54 -4.90 -6.28
N ASP A 124 -6.50 -3.98 -6.13
CA ASP A 124 -7.49 -4.09 -5.05
C ASP A 124 -8.42 -5.29 -5.27
N LYS A 125 -8.85 -5.51 -6.52
CA LYS A 125 -9.62 -6.68 -6.92
C LYS A 125 -8.81 -7.96 -6.68
N TRP A 126 -7.58 -8.01 -7.17
CA TRP A 126 -6.67 -9.15 -6.94
C TRP A 126 -6.49 -9.46 -5.45
N LEU A 127 -6.27 -8.43 -4.61
CA LEU A 127 -6.14 -8.61 -3.16
C LEU A 127 -7.41 -9.19 -2.54
N ALA A 128 -8.59 -8.77 -3.01
CA ALA A 128 -9.87 -9.27 -2.53
C ALA A 128 -10.07 -10.75 -2.88
N GLU A 129 -9.81 -11.11 -4.13
CA GLU A 129 -9.86 -12.49 -4.63
C GLU A 129 -8.89 -13.40 -3.87
N PHE A 130 -7.62 -12.97 -3.76
CA PHE A 130 -6.61 -13.71 -2.99
C PHE A 130 -7.01 -13.89 -1.52
N THR A 131 -7.58 -12.85 -0.90
CA THR A 131 -8.08 -12.95 0.48
C THR A 131 -9.20 -13.99 0.58
N GLY A 132 -10.12 -14.01 -0.39
CA GLY A 132 -11.18 -15.01 -0.45
C GLY A 132 -10.62 -16.44 -0.54
N HIS A 133 -9.74 -16.69 -1.50
CA HIS A 133 -9.07 -18.00 -1.66
C HIS A 133 -8.34 -18.43 -0.40
N LEU A 134 -7.63 -17.51 0.25
CA LEU A 134 -6.92 -17.78 1.49
C LEU A 134 -7.86 -18.19 2.62
N TYR A 135 -9.00 -17.50 2.75
CA TYR A 135 -9.98 -17.80 3.78
C TYR A 135 -10.64 -19.16 3.54
N SER A 136 -11.00 -19.49 2.30
CA SER A 136 -11.52 -20.81 1.95
C SER A 136 -10.51 -21.92 2.25
N LYS A 137 -9.24 -21.73 1.89
CA LYS A 137 -8.16 -22.71 2.15
C LYS A 137 -7.98 -23.03 3.65
N PHE A 138 -8.28 -22.08 4.52
CA PHE A 138 -8.16 -22.21 5.97
C PHE A 138 -9.53 -22.18 6.69
N GLN A 139 -10.60 -22.55 6.01
CA GLN A 139 -11.92 -22.82 6.59
C GLN A 139 -12.19 -24.33 6.75
N ASP A 140 -11.36 -25.18 6.14
CA ASP A 140 -11.49 -26.65 6.15
C ASP A 140 -10.73 -27.34 7.32
N GLU A 141 -10.44 -26.62 8.40
CA GLU A 141 -9.91 -27.16 9.68
C GLU A 141 -10.76 -26.67 10.87
#